data_AF-A0A8X6PSZ0-F1
#
_entry.id   AF-A0A8X6PSZ0-F1
#
_cell.length_a   1.000
_cell.length_b   1.000
_cell.length_c   1.000
_cell.angle_alpha   90.00
_cell.angle_beta   90.00
_cell.angle_gamma   90.00
#
_symmetry.space_group_name_H-M   'P 1'
#
loop_
_entity.id
_entity.type
_entity.pdbx_description
1 polymer ?
#
loop_
_entity_poly.entity_id
_entity_poly.type
_entity_poly.pdbx_seq_one_letter_code
_entity_poly.pdbx_strand_id
1 'polypeptide(L)'
;MYKYPIVYRGMDAAKVFMEVTIREAKEIEYLYSNKESMIPLTKEQQDVYDSSRHCYICSGSFTKESWKLRNHYHLTGFYRGPAHNSCNLKFKVPTFLPFIFQNLSGYDSRLFIKELGNNDFDINEILENTEKCISFSKKISNKFSIRFLDFCRFMPSSLEKLATNLKSDQFRIIKSFISEDKVSLLMRKGCFPYDYVSSPERLSETCLPPKQEFFNRLNNEELTDDDYQHAVRVWDVFNIRTLGEYSDLYVKTDVLLLSDIFENFRSVCMKAYNLDPVWYYTAPSLSWNSMLKFTKVKIELLMDYDMYLFVEKSIRGGISQCSNRYARANNKYLPNFEPSQPEFFFAIFRCQ
;
A
#
# COMPACT_ATOMS: atom_id res chain seq x y z
N MET A 1 21.01 -5.09 -0.93
CA MET A 1 21.07 -5.85 0.32
C MET A 1 20.00 -5.27 1.24
N TYR A 2 19.12 -6.10 1.80
CA TYR A 2 18.05 -5.64 2.70
C TYR A 2 18.57 -5.59 4.14
N LYS A 3 18.17 -4.58 4.92
CA LYS A 3 18.41 -4.57 6.37
C LYS A 3 17.54 -5.65 7.02
N TYR A 4 18.08 -6.34 8.02
CA TYR A 4 17.33 -7.37 8.74
C TYR A 4 16.10 -6.76 9.46
N PRO A 5 14.92 -7.41 9.43
CA PRO A 5 13.73 -6.88 10.10
C PRO A 5 13.95 -6.70 11.60
N ILE A 6 13.53 -5.56 12.12
CA ILE A 6 13.58 -5.26 13.55
C ILE A 6 12.25 -5.73 14.16
N VAL A 7 12.34 -6.60 15.16
CA VAL A 7 11.18 -7.05 15.93
C VAL A 7 11.37 -6.59 17.36
N TYR A 8 10.33 -6.00 17.94
CA TYR A 8 10.34 -5.52 19.31
C TYR A 8 8.99 -5.80 19.97
N ARG A 9 9.05 -6.29 21.20
CA ARG A 9 7.89 -6.49 22.06
C ARG A 9 8.16 -5.85 23.41
N GLY A 10 7.30 -4.92 23.80
CA GLY A 10 7.37 -4.20 25.06
C GLY A 10 6.20 -3.25 25.18
N MET A 11 5.92 -2.76 26.40
CA MET A 11 4.84 -1.81 26.65
C MET A 11 5.08 -0.45 25.97
N ASP A 12 6.34 -0.14 25.66
CA ASP A 12 6.84 1.03 24.97
C ASP A 12 7.09 0.78 23.46
N ALA A 13 6.49 -0.26 22.87
CA ALA A 13 6.67 -0.60 21.46
C ALA A 13 6.40 0.57 20.50
N ALA A 14 5.41 1.41 20.79
CA ALA A 14 5.13 2.62 19.99
C ALA A 14 6.28 3.63 20.03
N LYS A 15 6.87 3.83 21.21
CA LYS A 15 8.02 4.72 21.41
C LYS A 15 9.26 4.18 20.70
N VAL A 16 9.58 2.89 20.91
CA VAL A 16 10.71 2.22 20.25
C VAL A 16 10.56 2.25 18.73
N PHE A 17 9.36 2.00 18.21
CA PHE A 17 9.07 2.11 16.79
C PHE A 17 9.40 3.51 16.26
N MET A 18 8.97 4.57 16.96
CA MET A 18 9.26 5.93 16.54
C MET A 18 10.74 6.30 16.63
N GLU A 19 11.44 5.91 17.68
CA GLU A 19 12.89 6.13 17.83
C GLU A 19 13.68 5.46 16.70
N VAL A 20 13.36 4.19 16.39
CA VAL A 20 13.97 3.45 15.29
C VAL A 20 13.67 4.12 13.95
N THR A 21 12.42 4.51 13.71
CA THR A 21 11.97 5.17 12.48
C THR A 21 12.71 6.50 12.25
N ILE A 22 12.88 7.30 13.31
CA ILE A 22 13.65 8.56 13.26
C ILE A 22 15.13 8.29 12.98
N ARG A 23 15.72 7.28 13.62
CA ARG A 23 17.12 6.90 13.41
C ARG A 23 17.37 6.46 11.97
N GLU A 24 16.52 5.59 11.41
CA GLU A 24 16.61 5.16 10.02
C GLU A 24 16.46 6.35 9.05
N ALA A 25 15.53 7.27 9.34
CA ALA A 25 15.35 8.46 8.53
C ALA A 25 16.59 9.38 8.50
N LYS A 26 17.26 9.57 9.65
CA LYS A 26 18.51 10.34 9.73
C LYS A 26 19.66 9.69 8.95
N GLU A 27 19.76 8.36 8.99
CA GLU A 27 20.76 7.62 8.22
C GLU A 27 20.52 7.77 6.71
N ILE A 28 19.27 7.62 6.26
CA ILE A 28 18.91 7.82 4.85
C ILE A 28 19.10 9.28 4.41
N GLU A 29 18.77 10.25 5.26
CA GLU A 29 19.02 11.68 4.98
C GLU A 29 20.52 11.95 4.76
N TYR A 30 21.37 11.38 5.62
CA TYR A 30 22.81 11.49 5.49
C TYR A 30 23.27 10.92 4.15
N LEU A 31 22.80 9.73 3.76
CA LEU A 31 23.12 9.13 2.46
C LEU A 31 22.65 10.00 1.29
N TYR A 32 21.46 10.59 1.36
CA TYR A 32 20.93 11.45 0.29
C TYR A 32 21.66 12.80 0.19
N SER A 33 22.24 13.27 1.30
CA SER A 33 23.01 14.51 1.36
C SER A 33 24.43 14.36 0.79
N ASN A 34 25.02 13.18 0.94
CA ASN A 34 26.36 12.86 0.43
C ASN A 34 26.27 12.34 -1.01
N LYS A 35 26.27 13.28 -1.96
CA LYS A 35 26.11 12.95 -3.38
C LYS A 35 27.43 12.50 -3.98
N GLU A 36 27.40 11.30 -4.55
CA GLU A 36 28.46 10.78 -5.38
C GLU A 36 28.59 11.56 -6.68
N SER A 37 29.85 11.81 -7.06
CA SER A 37 30.19 12.34 -8.37
C SER A 37 29.90 11.30 -9.45
N MET A 38 29.61 11.76 -10.66
CA MET A 38 29.36 10.85 -11.78
C MET A 38 30.64 10.07 -12.09
N ILE A 39 30.53 8.74 -12.15
CA ILE A 39 31.61 7.87 -12.60
C ILE A 39 31.85 8.16 -14.10
N PRO A 40 33.10 8.28 -14.56
CA PRO A 40 33.41 8.45 -15.98
C PRO A 40 32.71 7.40 -16.84
N LEU A 41 32.12 7.82 -17.95
CA LEU A 41 31.40 6.91 -18.84
C LEU A 41 32.37 5.89 -19.46
N THR A 42 31.89 4.65 -19.60
CA THR A 42 32.57 3.68 -20.46
C THR A 42 32.46 4.12 -21.93
N LYS A 43 33.29 3.56 -22.80
CA LYS A 43 33.24 3.84 -24.25
C LYS A 43 31.84 3.57 -24.83
N GLU A 44 31.24 2.43 -24.48
CA GLU A 44 29.90 2.05 -24.90
C GLU A 44 28.83 3.06 -24.44
N GLN A 45 28.90 3.51 -23.18
CA GLN A 45 27.98 4.51 -22.64
C GLN A 45 28.15 5.86 -23.34
N GLN A 46 29.38 6.22 -23.68
CA GLN A 46 29.68 7.45 -24.40
C GLN A 46 29.11 7.39 -25.83
N ASP A 47 29.28 6.28 -26.55
CA ASP A 47 28.71 6.07 -27.89
C ASP A 47 27.17 6.11 -27.88
N VAL A 48 26.53 5.51 -26.87
CA VAL A 48 25.08 5.59 -26.67
C VAL A 48 24.65 7.03 -26.36
N TYR A 49 25.38 7.74 -25.51
CA TYR A 49 25.08 9.14 -25.19
C TYR A 49 25.16 10.02 -26.43
N ASP A 50 26.21 9.87 -27.24
CA ASP A 50 26.46 10.70 -28.41
C ASP A 50 25.42 10.46 -29.50
N SER A 51 25.09 9.21 -29.78
CA SER A 51 24.06 8.83 -30.76
C SER A 51 22.62 9.14 -30.34
N SER A 52 22.35 9.28 -29.04
CA SER A 52 21.00 9.51 -28.53
C SER A 52 20.42 10.87 -28.93
N ARG A 53 19.22 10.84 -29.52
CA ARG A 53 18.44 12.01 -29.96
C ARG A 53 17.28 12.39 -29.04
N HIS A 54 16.95 11.53 -28.07
CA HIS A 54 15.81 11.70 -27.17
C HIS A 54 16.26 11.59 -25.70
N CYS A 55 15.59 12.36 -24.85
CA CYS A 55 15.76 12.34 -23.40
C CYS A 55 15.26 11.02 -22.81
N TYR A 56 16.08 10.34 -22.01
CA TYR A 56 15.71 9.06 -21.41
C TYR A 56 14.57 9.18 -20.37
N ILE A 57 14.35 10.38 -19.81
CA ILE A 57 13.34 10.63 -18.77
C ILE A 57 11.95 10.86 -19.39
N CYS A 58 11.84 11.78 -20.35
CA CYS A 58 10.57 12.22 -20.92
C CYS A 58 10.33 11.77 -22.36
N SER A 59 11.32 11.12 -22.99
CA SER A 59 11.33 10.70 -24.40
C SER A 59 11.25 11.83 -25.43
N GLY A 60 11.30 13.10 -25.01
CA GLY A 60 11.31 14.25 -25.91
C GLY A 60 12.66 14.46 -26.59
N SER A 61 12.66 15.02 -27.80
CA SER A 61 13.87 15.30 -28.58
C SER A 61 14.71 16.43 -27.96
N PHE A 62 16.03 16.40 -28.17
CA PHE A 62 16.91 17.49 -27.77
C PHE A 62 16.83 18.69 -28.73
N THR A 63 16.82 19.90 -28.19
CA THR A 63 16.86 21.16 -28.95
C THR A 63 17.94 22.09 -28.41
N LYS A 64 18.08 23.30 -28.97
CA LYS A 64 19.02 24.30 -28.44
C LYS A 64 18.59 24.79 -27.05
N GLU A 65 17.30 24.90 -26.80
CA GLU A 65 16.69 25.35 -25.55
C GLU A 65 16.65 24.22 -24.51
N SER A 66 16.43 22.98 -24.98
CA SER A 66 16.43 21.77 -24.17
C SER A 66 17.61 20.88 -24.57
N TRP A 67 18.82 21.30 -24.17
CA TRP A 67 20.06 20.61 -24.56
C TRP A 67 20.32 19.35 -23.73
N LYS A 68 21.17 18.49 -24.29
CA LYS A 68 21.51 17.16 -23.78
C LYS A 68 22.54 17.26 -22.65
N LEU A 69 22.23 16.70 -21.47
CA LEU A 69 23.12 16.53 -20.32
C LEU A 69 23.26 15.05 -19.95
N ARG A 70 24.34 14.70 -19.25
CA ARG A 70 24.56 13.37 -18.69
C ARG A 70 23.93 13.32 -17.30
N ASN A 71 22.87 12.54 -17.14
CA ASN A 71 22.22 12.33 -15.84
C ASN A 71 22.79 11.07 -15.17
N HIS A 72 23.02 11.13 -13.87
CA HIS A 72 23.55 10.03 -13.07
C HIS A 72 22.79 9.84 -11.76
N TYR A 73 23.02 8.71 -11.10
CA TYR A 73 22.45 8.45 -9.79
C TYR A 73 23.38 8.97 -8.68
N HIS A 74 22.93 10.01 -7.97
CA HIS A 74 23.71 10.65 -6.91
C HIS A 74 24.09 9.76 -5.71
N LEU A 75 23.56 8.54 -5.57
CA LEU A 75 23.99 7.63 -4.48
C LEU A 75 25.09 6.65 -4.90
N THR A 76 25.30 6.46 -6.21
CA THR A 76 26.23 5.44 -6.72
C THR A 76 27.20 5.98 -7.76
N GLY A 77 26.99 7.20 -8.24
CA GLY A 77 27.73 7.78 -9.36
C GLY A 77 27.35 7.20 -10.74
N PHE A 78 26.56 6.12 -10.82
CA PHE A 78 26.28 5.43 -12.07
C PHE A 78 25.48 6.30 -13.06
N TYR A 79 25.97 6.33 -14.30
CA TYR A 79 25.31 6.97 -15.42
C TYR A 79 23.95 6.31 -15.70
N ARG A 80 22.92 7.15 -15.92
CA ARG A 80 21.54 6.71 -16.18
C ARG A 80 21.11 6.92 -17.63
N GLY A 81 21.55 8.02 -18.24
CA GLY A 81 21.17 8.33 -19.60
C GLY A 81 21.26 9.81 -19.98
N PRO A 82 21.04 10.12 -21.26
CA PRO A 82 21.00 11.49 -21.75
C PRO A 82 19.67 12.14 -21.35
N ALA A 83 19.72 13.27 -20.67
CA ALA A 83 18.53 13.99 -20.20
C ALA A 83 18.53 15.45 -20.67
N HIS A 84 17.35 16.05 -20.79
CA HIS A 84 17.28 17.51 -20.94
C HIS A 84 17.85 18.19 -19.70
N ASN A 85 18.44 19.36 -19.88
CA ASN A 85 18.80 20.27 -18.78
C ASN A 85 17.68 20.41 -17.72
N SER A 86 16.44 20.64 -18.15
CA SER A 86 15.29 20.82 -17.26
C SER A 86 14.84 19.52 -16.60
N CYS A 87 14.81 18.40 -17.34
CA CYS A 87 14.50 17.09 -16.78
C CYS A 87 15.54 16.68 -15.74
N ASN A 88 16.82 16.86 -16.03
CA ASN A 88 17.94 16.56 -15.13
C ASN A 88 17.81 17.32 -13.80
N LEU A 89 17.50 18.63 -13.85
CA LEU A 89 17.31 19.45 -12.65
C LEU A 89 16.09 19.03 -11.82
N LYS A 90 15.04 18.50 -12.47
CA LYS A 90 13.82 18.03 -11.80
C LYS A 90 13.95 16.60 -11.26
N PHE A 91 14.88 15.81 -11.77
CA PHE A 91 15.11 14.41 -11.39
C PHE A 91 15.90 14.31 -10.08
N LYS A 92 15.28 14.76 -8.99
CA LYS A 92 15.89 14.88 -7.66
C LYS A 92 15.75 13.58 -6.87
N VAL A 93 16.70 13.37 -5.96
CA VAL A 93 16.54 12.36 -4.90
C VAL A 93 15.35 12.75 -3.99
N PRO A 94 14.64 11.77 -3.40
CA PRO A 94 13.54 12.07 -2.50
C PRO A 94 13.99 12.92 -1.30
N THR A 95 13.14 13.84 -0.87
CA THR A 95 13.32 14.60 0.37
C THR A 95 12.52 13.98 1.52
N PHE A 96 12.18 12.70 1.39
CA PHE A 96 11.45 11.96 2.40
C PHE A 96 11.79 10.47 2.38
N LEU A 97 11.52 9.78 3.49
CA LEU A 97 11.55 8.33 3.62
C LEU A 97 10.11 7.79 3.78
N PRO A 98 9.58 7.00 2.83
CA PRO A 98 8.25 6.41 2.97
C PRO A 98 8.27 5.21 3.94
N PHE A 99 7.30 5.17 4.85
CA PHE A 99 6.95 4.02 5.68
C PHE A 99 5.59 3.49 5.24
N ILE A 100 5.55 2.25 4.77
CA ILE A 100 4.36 1.63 4.20
C ILE A 100 3.67 0.80 5.27
N PHE A 101 2.37 1.02 5.44
CA PHE A 101 1.51 0.31 6.38
C PHE A 101 0.32 -0.30 5.66
N GLN A 102 -0.17 -1.43 6.16
CA GLN A 102 -1.44 -2.00 5.73
C GLN A 102 -2.56 -1.47 6.63
N ASN A 103 -3.41 -0.56 6.12
CA ASN A 103 -4.54 0.02 6.85
C ASN A 103 -4.16 0.91 8.06
N LEU A 104 -3.15 1.77 7.86
CA LEU A 104 -2.69 2.75 8.85
C LEU A 104 -3.83 3.62 9.40
N SER A 105 -4.69 4.14 8.51
CA SER A 105 -5.78 5.04 8.89
C SER A 105 -6.82 4.34 9.78
N GLY A 106 -6.97 3.02 9.65
CA GLY A 106 -7.94 2.23 10.40
C GLY A 106 -7.47 1.80 11.78
N TYR A 107 -6.16 1.60 11.97
CA TYR A 107 -5.60 1.00 13.18
C TYR A 107 -4.42 1.79 13.74
N ASP A 108 -3.24 1.67 13.13
CA ASP A 108 -1.97 1.98 13.80
C ASP A 108 -1.71 3.49 13.98
N SER A 109 -2.34 4.34 13.17
CA SER A 109 -2.16 5.80 13.26
C SER A 109 -2.38 6.34 14.68
N ARG A 110 -3.36 5.80 15.40
CA ARG A 110 -3.72 6.21 16.77
C ARG A 110 -2.65 5.85 17.81
N LEU A 111 -1.85 4.81 17.54
CA LEU A 111 -0.78 4.37 18.45
C LEU A 111 0.41 5.32 18.38
N PHE A 112 0.80 5.74 17.17
CA PHE A 112 2.03 6.50 16.97
C PHE A 112 1.84 8.02 17.03
N ILE A 113 0.62 8.53 16.83
CA ILE A 113 0.37 9.98 16.81
C ILE A 113 0.74 10.66 18.14
N LYS A 114 0.58 9.97 19.26
CA LYS A 114 0.98 10.47 20.58
C LYS A 114 2.50 10.63 20.67
N GLU A 115 3.24 9.64 20.19
CA GLU A 115 4.71 9.66 20.19
C GLU A 115 5.27 10.69 19.20
N LEU A 116 4.55 10.98 18.11
CA LEU A 116 4.93 12.00 17.13
C LEU A 116 4.88 13.42 17.70
N GLY A 117 4.04 13.70 18.68
CA GLY A 117 3.89 15.02 19.30
C GLY A 117 5.04 15.43 20.22
N ASN A 118 5.86 14.49 20.67
CA ASN A 118 6.87 14.69 21.72
C ASN A 118 8.18 15.36 21.25
N ASN A 119 8.26 15.91 20.03
CA ASN A 119 9.50 16.43 19.41
C ASN A 119 9.29 17.79 18.73
N ASP A 120 10.33 18.64 18.72
CA ASP A 120 10.37 20.04 18.26
C ASP A 120 9.98 20.33 16.79
N PHE A 121 9.74 19.32 15.97
CA PHE A 121 9.45 19.50 14.54
C PHE A 121 7.98 19.26 14.19
N ASP A 122 7.43 20.03 13.26
CA ASP A 122 6.02 19.91 12.88
C ASP A 122 5.63 18.52 12.34
N ILE A 123 4.40 18.12 12.67
CA ILE A 123 3.68 17.04 11.99
C ILE A 123 2.83 17.70 10.90
N ASN A 124 2.96 17.20 9.67
CA ASN A 124 2.06 17.58 8.58
C ASN A 124 1.05 16.45 8.37
N GLU A 125 -0.23 16.79 8.37
CA GLU A 125 -1.31 15.82 8.22
C GLU A 125 -2.14 16.12 6.99
N ILE A 126 -2.56 15.06 6.29
CA ILE A 126 -3.54 15.12 5.22
C ILE A 126 -4.79 14.43 5.73
N LEU A 127 -5.75 15.22 6.19
CA LEU A 127 -7.00 14.72 6.75
C LEU A 127 -8.02 14.43 5.65
N GLU A 128 -8.72 13.31 5.76
CA GLU A 128 -9.94 13.02 4.98
C GLU A 128 -11.16 13.62 5.68
N ASN A 129 -11.21 13.48 7.01
CA ASN A 129 -12.20 14.05 7.88
C ASN A 129 -11.60 14.25 9.28
N THR A 130 -12.43 14.63 10.26
CA THR A 130 -12.01 14.90 11.64
C THR A 130 -11.42 13.70 12.38
N GLU A 131 -11.62 12.47 11.89
CA GLU A 131 -11.20 11.23 12.55
C GLU A 131 -10.21 10.38 11.73
N LYS A 132 -10.16 10.58 10.42
CA LYS A 132 -9.38 9.77 9.48
C LYS A 132 -8.35 10.63 8.75
N CYS A 133 -7.09 10.28 8.95
CA CYS A 133 -5.96 10.82 8.21
C CYS A 133 -5.68 9.96 6.97
N ILE A 134 -5.54 10.56 5.78
CA ILE A 134 -5.07 9.88 4.57
C ILE A 134 -3.59 9.50 4.73
N SER A 135 -2.79 10.40 5.28
CA SER A 135 -1.37 10.24 5.53
C SER A 135 -0.87 11.36 6.42
N PHE A 136 0.11 11.07 7.26
CA PHE A 136 0.84 12.07 8.02
C PHE A 136 2.34 11.97 7.72
N SER A 137 3.05 13.05 7.96
CA SER A 137 4.48 13.17 7.77
C SER A 137 5.12 13.90 8.94
N LYS A 138 6.30 13.46 9.36
CA LYS A 138 7.07 14.10 10.43
C LYS A 138 8.35 14.68 9.83
N LYS A 139 8.59 15.98 10.01
CA LYS A 139 9.90 16.55 9.67
C LYS A 139 10.95 16.03 10.65
N ILE A 140 12.08 15.61 10.10
CA ILE A 140 13.27 15.19 10.88
C ILE A 140 14.37 16.24 10.77
N SER A 141 14.36 17.01 9.67
CA SER A 141 15.16 18.20 9.46
C SER A 141 14.38 19.22 8.63
N ASN A 142 14.98 20.38 8.37
CA ASN A 142 14.41 21.38 7.46
C ASN A 142 14.27 20.90 6.00
N LYS A 143 14.92 19.81 5.62
CA LYS A 143 14.99 19.31 4.24
C LYS A 143 14.50 17.88 4.07
N PHE A 144 14.19 17.19 5.16
CA PHE A 144 13.86 15.77 5.14
C PHE A 144 12.72 15.41 6.09
N SER A 145 11.82 14.54 5.62
CA SER A 145 10.68 14.07 6.41
C SER A 145 10.49 12.56 6.31
N ILE A 146 9.83 12.01 7.32
CA ILE A 146 9.24 10.68 7.27
C ILE A 146 7.83 10.85 6.70
N ARG A 147 7.42 9.95 5.79
CA ARG A 147 6.08 9.94 5.22
C ARG A 147 5.43 8.59 5.47
N PHE A 148 4.30 8.58 6.17
CA PHE A 148 3.56 7.36 6.44
C PHE A 148 2.50 7.15 5.35
N LEU A 149 2.58 6.04 4.62
CA LEU A 149 1.68 5.70 3.52
C LEU A 149 0.81 4.51 3.91
N ASP A 150 -0.49 4.66 3.69
CA ASP A 150 -1.46 3.57 3.85
C ASP A 150 -1.65 2.84 2.52
N PHE A 151 -1.20 1.59 2.45
CA PHE A 151 -1.32 0.79 1.25
C PHE A 151 -2.77 0.45 0.89
N CYS A 152 -3.71 0.45 1.85
CA CYS A 152 -5.14 0.27 1.56
C CYS A 152 -5.72 1.40 0.70
N ARG A 153 -5.08 2.59 0.69
CA ARG A 153 -5.45 3.71 -0.20
C ARG A 153 -5.03 3.48 -1.65
N PHE A 154 -4.22 2.47 -1.91
CA PHE A 154 -3.85 1.99 -3.23
C PHE A 154 -4.59 0.70 -3.59
N MET A 155 -4.59 -0.26 -2.67
CA MET A 155 -5.20 -1.58 -2.83
C MET A 155 -6.07 -1.91 -1.60
N PRO A 156 -7.38 -1.63 -1.64
CA PRO A 156 -8.29 -1.83 -0.52
C PRO A 156 -8.68 -3.31 -0.37
N SER A 157 -7.71 -4.16 -0.04
CA SER A 157 -7.88 -5.60 0.16
C SER A 157 -7.10 -6.07 1.38
N SER A 158 -7.43 -7.24 1.93
CA SER A 158 -6.69 -7.81 3.05
C SER A 158 -5.30 -8.27 2.62
N LEU A 159 -4.34 -8.25 3.55
CA LEU A 159 -2.98 -8.76 3.30
C LEU A 159 -3.00 -10.21 2.81
N GLU A 160 -3.90 -11.03 3.36
CA GLU A 160 -4.10 -12.41 2.95
C GLU A 160 -4.49 -12.53 1.47
N LYS A 161 -5.53 -11.81 1.03
CA LYS A 161 -5.98 -11.78 -0.38
C LYS A 161 -4.91 -11.23 -1.31
N LEU A 162 -4.08 -10.31 -0.84
CA LEU A 162 -2.99 -9.75 -1.62
C LEU A 162 -1.83 -10.73 -1.75
N ALA A 163 -1.51 -11.48 -0.69
CA ALA A 163 -0.47 -12.50 -0.71
C ALA A 163 -0.82 -13.66 -1.64
N THR A 164 -2.09 -14.10 -1.70
CA THR A 164 -2.52 -15.19 -2.59
C THR A 164 -2.42 -14.84 -4.08
N ASN A 165 -2.36 -13.55 -4.43
CA ASN A 165 -2.16 -13.10 -5.81
C ASN A 165 -0.68 -13.13 -6.26
N LEU A 166 0.26 -13.34 -5.34
CA LEU A 166 1.67 -13.44 -5.67
C LEU A 166 2.05 -14.87 -6.08
N LYS A 167 2.87 -14.97 -7.13
CA LYS A 167 3.54 -16.21 -7.52
C LYS A 167 4.77 -16.45 -6.66
N SER A 168 5.25 -17.70 -6.60
CA SER A 168 6.39 -18.07 -5.76
C SER A 168 7.65 -17.22 -6.02
N ASP A 169 7.96 -16.89 -7.27
CA ASP A 169 9.12 -16.07 -7.66
C ASP A 169 8.99 -14.58 -7.28
N GLN A 170 7.80 -14.15 -6.86
CA GLN A 170 7.50 -12.78 -6.45
C GLN A 170 7.75 -12.53 -4.95
N PHE A 171 7.95 -13.58 -4.16
CA PHE A 171 8.29 -13.53 -2.72
C PHE A 171 9.80 -13.35 -2.50
N ARG A 172 10.39 -12.28 -3.05
CA ARG A 172 11.85 -12.09 -3.10
C ARG A 172 12.44 -11.67 -1.75
N ILE A 173 11.74 -10.80 -1.04
CA ILE A 173 12.19 -10.24 0.23
C ILE A 173 12.10 -11.30 1.31
N ILE A 174 10.97 -12.01 1.43
CA ILE A 174 10.85 -13.06 2.45
C ILE A 174 11.87 -14.20 2.24
N LYS A 175 12.13 -14.59 0.99
CA LYS A 175 13.18 -15.57 0.63
C LYS A 175 14.59 -15.10 0.97
N SER A 176 14.82 -13.80 1.14
CA SER A 176 16.13 -13.27 1.56
C SER A 176 16.39 -13.40 3.07
N PHE A 177 15.35 -13.69 3.87
CA PHE A 177 15.45 -13.77 5.33
C PHE A 177 15.07 -15.12 5.93
N ILE A 178 14.38 -15.97 5.16
CA ILE A 178 13.86 -17.26 5.60
C ILE A 178 14.50 -18.35 4.74
N SER A 179 14.93 -19.43 5.38
CA SER A 179 15.55 -20.57 4.70
C SER A 179 14.57 -21.24 3.72
N GLU A 180 15.10 -21.78 2.62
CA GLU A 180 14.30 -22.35 1.54
C GLU A 180 13.37 -23.49 1.98
N ASP A 181 13.78 -24.27 2.99
CA ASP A 181 12.99 -25.36 3.57
C ASP A 181 11.77 -24.87 4.38
N LYS A 182 11.79 -23.61 4.86
CA LYS A 182 10.73 -23.05 5.71
C LYS A 182 9.90 -21.97 5.03
N VAL A 183 10.42 -21.34 3.98
CA VAL A 183 9.78 -20.15 3.37
C VAL A 183 8.38 -20.43 2.84
N SER A 184 8.12 -21.64 2.36
CA SER A 184 6.80 -22.05 1.86
C SER A 184 5.69 -21.92 2.91
N LEU A 185 6.02 -22.05 4.20
CA LEU A 185 5.07 -21.86 5.29
C LEU A 185 4.71 -20.38 5.51
N LEU A 186 5.59 -19.45 5.13
CA LEU A 186 5.43 -18.02 5.39
C LEU A 186 4.98 -17.22 4.16
N MET A 187 4.77 -17.87 3.02
CA MET A 187 4.25 -17.26 1.78
C MET A 187 2.72 -17.05 1.79
N ARG A 188 2.10 -17.17 2.95
CA ARG A 188 0.69 -16.88 3.21
C ARG A 188 0.56 -16.17 4.55
N LYS A 189 -0.55 -15.46 4.75
CA LYS A 189 -0.87 -14.91 6.06
C LYS A 189 -1.11 -16.05 7.06
N GLY A 190 -0.50 -15.96 8.23
CA GLY A 190 -0.75 -16.88 9.35
C GLY A 190 -2.01 -16.50 10.14
N CYS A 191 -2.31 -17.25 11.20
CA CYS A 191 -3.37 -16.91 12.15
C CYS A 191 -2.79 -16.54 13.52
N PHE A 192 -3.47 -15.67 14.26
CA PHE A 192 -3.05 -15.23 15.58
C PHE A 192 -4.26 -15.13 16.52
N PRO A 193 -4.16 -15.59 17.78
CA PRO A 193 -5.29 -15.59 18.70
C PRO A 193 -5.39 -14.23 19.43
N TYR A 194 -5.87 -13.21 18.71
CA TYR A 194 -5.88 -11.82 19.18
C TYR A 194 -6.61 -11.62 20.51
N ASP A 195 -7.79 -12.22 20.66
CA ASP A 195 -8.62 -12.06 21.86
C ASP A 195 -8.04 -12.82 23.07
N TYR A 196 -7.30 -13.91 22.82
CA TYR A 196 -6.65 -14.71 23.86
C TYR A 196 -5.47 -13.97 24.49
N VAL A 197 -4.65 -13.31 23.65
CA VAL A 197 -3.46 -12.54 24.07
C VAL A 197 -3.88 -11.18 24.63
N SER A 198 -4.52 -11.24 25.80
CA SER A 198 -5.08 -10.10 26.52
C SER A 198 -4.11 -9.47 27.52
N SER A 199 -2.98 -10.12 27.81
CA SER A 199 -1.97 -9.60 28.74
C SER A 199 -0.56 -10.07 28.35
N PRO A 200 0.51 -9.35 28.76
CA PRO A 200 1.89 -9.72 28.45
C PRO A 200 2.30 -11.11 28.98
N GLU A 201 1.70 -11.56 30.09
CA GLU A 201 2.01 -12.85 30.71
C GLU A 201 1.67 -14.02 29.78
N ARG A 202 0.61 -13.90 28.98
CA ARG A 202 0.20 -14.90 27.97
C ARG A 202 1.32 -15.18 26.96
N LEU A 203 2.17 -14.20 26.68
CA LEU A 203 3.29 -14.35 25.73
C LEU A 203 4.40 -15.25 26.28
N SER A 204 4.40 -15.55 27.57
CA SER A 204 5.33 -16.50 28.19
C SER A 204 4.81 -17.94 28.16
N GLU A 205 3.58 -18.18 27.70
CA GLU A 205 3.01 -19.53 27.57
C GLU A 205 3.81 -20.36 26.57
N THR A 206 4.04 -21.62 26.90
CA THR A 206 4.94 -22.52 26.16
C THR A 206 4.22 -23.48 25.21
N CYS A 207 2.91 -23.32 25.03
CA CYS A 207 2.11 -24.09 24.10
C CYS A 207 1.29 -23.17 23.19
N LEU A 208 0.99 -23.66 21.99
CA LEU A 208 0.02 -23.01 21.11
C LEU A 208 -1.38 -23.15 21.74
N PRO A 209 -2.17 -22.07 21.84
CA PRO A 209 -3.52 -22.15 22.36
C PRO A 209 -4.40 -23.13 21.57
N PRO A 210 -5.44 -23.70 22.19
CA PRO A 210 -6.38 -24.56 21.46
C PRO A 210 -7.15 -23.74 20.40
N LYS A 211 -7.62 -24.41 19.35
CA LYS A 211 -8.29 -23.78 18.17
C LYS A 211 -9.41 -22.80 18.56
N GLN A 212 -10.16 -23.11 19.61
CA GLN A 212 -11.28 -22.29 20.10
C GLN A 212 -10.85 -20.88 20.52
N GLU A 213 -9.61 -20.72 20.97
CA GLU A 213 -9.04 -19.43 21.40
C GLU A 213 -8.59 -18.56 20.22
N PHE A 214 -8.68 -19.07 18.98
CA PHE A 214 -8.45 -18.30 17.75
C PHE A 214 -9.74 -17.66 17.19
N PHE A 215 -10.86 -17.74 17.91
CA PHE A 215 -12.11 -17.10 17.49
C PHE A 215 -11.91 -15.58 17.33
N ASN A 216 -12.31 -15.04 16.18
CA ASN A 216 -12.18 -13.62 15.90
C ASN A 216 -13.49 -12.89 16.20
N ARG A 217 -13.55 -12.18 17.33
CA ARG A 217 -14.75 -11.42 17.72
C ARG A 217 -15.09 -10.25 16.80
N LEU A 218 -14.11 -9.67 16.10
CA LEU A 218 -14.34 -8.53 15.20
C LEU A 218 -15.18 -8.92 13.98
N ASN A 219 -14.96 -10.12 13.46
CA ASN A 219 -15.67 -10.65 12.31
C ASN A 219 -16.74 -11.69 12.69
N ASN A 220 -16.76 -12.13 13.95
CA ASN A 220 -17.59 -13.24 14.44
C ASN A 220 -17.36 -14.53 13.64
N GLU A 221 -16.08 -14.88 13.44
CA GLU A 221 -15.62 -16.00 12.60
C GLU A 221 -14.75 -16.98 13.40
N GLU A 222 -14.99 -18.27 13.18
CA GLU A 222 -14.13 -19.36 13.67
C GLU A 222 -12.94 -19.58 12.73
N LEU A 223 -11.81 -20.00 13.30
CA LEU A 223 -10.65 -20.42 12.51
C LEU A 223 -10.95 -21.74 11.79
N THR A 224 -10.49 -21.91 10.55
CA THR A 224 -10.60 -23.19 9.84
C THR A 224 -9.67 -24.25 10.46
N ASP A 225 -9.99 -25.53 10.30
CA ASP A 225 -9.08 -26.60 10.74
C ASP A 225 -7.74 -26.55 10.00
N ASP A 226 -7.75 -26.24 8.71
CA ASP A 226 -6.55 -26.13 7.88
C ASP A 226 -5.60 -25.02 8.36
N ASP A 227 -6.16 -23.87 8.76
CA ASP A 227 -5.36 -22.76 9.29
C ASP A 227 -4.79 -23.08 10.67
N TYR A 228 -5.55 -23.76 11.53
CA TYR A 228 -5.04 -24.20 12.82
C TYR A 228 -3.92 -25.23 12.66
N GLN A 229 -4.09 -26.23 11.79
CA GLN A 229 -3.04 -27.21 11.48
C GLN A 229 -1.81 -26.54 10.85
N HIS A 230 -2.01 -25.49 10.07
CA HIS A 230 -0.89 -24.68 9.58
C HIS A 230 -0.14 -23.98 10.72
N ALA A 231 -0.83 -23.37 11.69
CA ALA A 231 -0.19 -22.76 12.86
C ALA A 231 0.60 -23.78 13.70
N VAL A 232 0.05 -24.98 13.92
CA VAL A 232 0.76 -26.09 14.59
C VAL A 232 2.04 -26.43 13.84
N ARG A 233 1.98 -26.61 12.51
CA ARG A 233 3.17 -26.87 11.69
C ARG A 233 4.20 -25.75 11.77
N VAL A 234 3.77 -24.48 11.75
CA VAL A 234 4.67 -23.33 11.90
C VAL A 234 5.34 -23.35 13.27
N TRP A 235 4.59 -23.62 14.33
CA TRP A 235 5.12 -23.77 15.69
C TRP A 235 6.24 -24.81 15.77
N ASP A 236 5.99 -25.99 15.20
CA ASP A 236 6.94 -27.11 15.23
C ASP A 236 8.18 -26.84 14.35
N VAL A 237 7.99 -26.46 13.08
CA VAL A 237 9.08 -26.30 12.10
C VAL A 237 10.02 -25.14 12.47
N PHE A 238 9.49 -24.10 13.10
CA PHE A 238 10.30 -22.98 13.59
C PHE A 238 10.86 -23.19 15.00
N ASN A 239 10.58 -24.35 15.63
CA ASN A 239 10.99 -24.68 17.01
C ASN A 239 10.59 -23.60 18.01
N ILE A 240 9.35 -23.12 17.88
CA ILE A 240 8.81 -22.04 18.71
C ILE A 240 8.59 -22.55 20.13
N ARG A 241 9.07 -21.81 21.11
CA ARG A 241 9.03 -22.20 22.53
C ARG A 241 7.99 -21.44 23.33
N THR A 242 7.61 -20.26 22.86
CA THR A 242 6.66 -19.39 23.56
C THR A 242 5.67 -18.75 22.60
N LEU A 243 4.48 -18.43 23.09
CA LEU A 243 3.47 -17.68 22.32
C LEU A 243 4.00 -16.30 21.91
N GLY A 244 4.94 -15.78 22.70
CA GLY A 244 5.79 -14.68 22.32
C GLY A 244 6.54 -14.89 21.01
N GLU A 245 7.44 -15.86 20.95
CA GLU A 245 8.20 -16.17 19.73
C GLU A 245 7.29 -16.41 18.51
N TYR A 246 6.10 -17.01 18.73
CA TYR A 246 5.06 -17.10 17.70
C TYR A 246 4.56 -15.73 17.22
N SER A 247 4.25 -14.83 18.17
CA SER A 247 3.87 -13.45 17.88
C SER A 247 4.94 -12.71 17.07
N ASP A 248 6.21 -12.84 17.45
CA ASP A 248 7.33 -12.20 16.74
C ASP A 248 7.46 -12.70 15.30
N LEU A 249 7.35 -14.01 15.09
CA LEU A 249 7.36 -14.60 13.76
C LEU A 249 6.15 -14.15 12.94
N TYR A 250 4.96 -14.11 13.56
CA TYR A 250 3.72 -13.65 12.94
C TYR A 250 3.83 -12.22 12.42
N VAL A 251 4.22 -11.26 13.29
CA VAL A 251 4.34 -9.85 12.88
C VAL A 251 5.46 -9.63 11.88
N LYS A 252 6.59 -10.34 12.03
CA LYS A 252 7.69 -10.31 11.04
C LYS A 252 7.22 -10.81 9.68
N THR A 253 6.43 -11.88 9.64
CA THR A 253 5.88 -12.44 8.41
C THR A 253 4.93 -11.45 7.74
N ASP A 254 4.03 -10.81 8.49
CA ASP A 254 3.11 -9.81 7.94
C ASP A 254 3.85 -8.62 7.29
N VAL A 255 4.93 -8.13 7.91
CA VAL A 255 5.77 -7.05 7.35
C VAL A 255 6.52 -7.50 6.10
N LEU A 256 7.06 -8.72 6.09
CA LEU A 256 7.77 -9.27 4.92
C LEU A 256 6.82 -9.51 3.74
N LEU A 257 5.62 -10.04 4.01
CA LEU A 257 4.56 -10.19 3.00
C LEU A 257 4.16 -8.84 2.42
N LEU A 258 3.91 -7.83 3.27
CA LEU A 258 3.57 -6.48 2.82
C LEU A 258 4.69 -5.90 1.94
N SER A 259 5.96 -6.12 2.32
CA SER A 259 7.11 -5.66 1.56
C SER A 259 7.16 -6.28 0.16
N ASP A 260 6.97 -7.59 0.05
CA ASP A 260 6.93 -8.28 -1.24
C ASP A 260 5.73 -7.82 -2.09
N ILE A 261 4.53 -7.72 -1.50
CA ILE A 261 3.33 -7.22 -2.18
C ILE A 261 3.57 -5.81 -2.73
N PHE A 262 4.13 -4.92 -1.91
CA PHE A 262 4.37 -3.54 -2.29
C PHE A 262 5.44 -3.40 -3.37
N GLU A 263 6.55 -4.14 -3.29
CA GLU A 263 7.58 -4.11 -4.35
C GLU A 263 7.07 -4.67 -5.68
N ASN A 264 6.20 -5.68 -5.65
CA ASN A 264 5.52 -6.16 -6.85
C ASN A 264 4.56 -5.09 -7.41
N PHE A 265 3.78 -4.42 -6.56
CA PHE A 265 2.94 -3.31 -6.97
C PHE A 265 3.74 -2.17 -7.60
N ARG A 266 4.86 -1.76 -6.98
CA ARG A 266 5.79 -0.77 -7.52
C ARG A 266 6.31 -1.18 -8.90
N SER A 267 6.72 -2.44 -9.05
CA SER A 267 7.19 -2.97 -10.32
C SER A 267 6.12 -2.90 -11.42
N VAL A 268 4.87 -3.22 -11.08
CA VAL A 268 3.73 -3.10 -12.01
C VAL A 268 3.48 -1.64 -12.38
N CYS A 269 3.45 -0.71 -11.43
CA CYS A 269 3.26 0.72 -11.70
C CYS A 269 4.40 1.31 -12.54
N MET A 270 5.65 0.92 -12.27
CA MET A 270 6.79 1.35 -13.07
C MET A 270 6.71 0.80 -14.50
N LYS A 271 6.29 -0.45 -14.69
CA LYS A 271 6.11 -1.03 -16.03
C LYS A 271 4.94 -0.39 -16.79
N ALA A 272 3.80 -0.20 -16.11
CA ALA A 272 2.58 0.28 -16.74
C ALA A 272 2.63 1.78 -17.01
N TYR A 273 3.10 2.58 -16.04
CA TYR A 273 2.97 4.04 -16.05
C TYR A 273 4.32 4.75 -16.03
N ASN A 274 5.42 4.03 -15.74
CA ASN A 274 6.73 4.61 -15.47
C ASN A 274 6.64 5.72 -14.39
N LEU A 275 5.82 5.45 -13.37
CA LEU A 275 5.60 6.27 -12.19
C LEU A 275 5.71 5.37 -10.96
N ASP A 276 6.49 5.79 -9.99
CA ASP A 276 6.70 5.05 -8.75
C ASP A 276 5.62 5.45 -7.72
N PRO A 277 4.79 4.51 -7.24
CA PRO A 277 3.64 4.82 -6.39
C PRO A 277 4.04 5.44 -5.03
N VAL A 278 5.28 5.30 -4.57
CA VAL A 278 5.77 5.91 -3.32
C VAL A 278 5.72 7.45 -3.31
N TRP A 279 5.62 8.08 -4.49
CA TRP A 279 5.48 9.53 -4.62
C TRP A 279 4.06 10.03 -4.41
N TYR A 280 3.11 9.10 -4.28
CA TYR A 280 1.69 9.35 -4.20
C TYR A 280 1.17 8.95 -2.83
N TYR A 281 0.00 9.48 -2.48
CA TYR A 281 -0.67 9.11 -1.23
C TYR A 281 -1.79 8.09 -1.46
N THR A 282 -2.37 8.06 -2.67
CA THR A 282 -3.55 7.25 -2.99
C THR A 282 -3.55 6.79 -4.44
N ALA A 283 -4.29 5.72 -4.77
CA ALA A 283 -4.48 5.27 -6.15
C ALA A 283 -5.09 6.36 -7.06
N PRO A 284 -6.13 7.12 -6.66
CA PRO A 284 -6.64 8.23 -7.47
C PRO A 284 -5.57 9.26 -7.85
N SER A 285 -4.68 9.63 -6.91
CA SER A 285 -3.61 10.59 -7.19
C SER A 285 -2.56 10.04 -8.18
N LEU A 286 -2.24 8.75 -8.06
CA LEU A 286 -1.38 8.05 -9.02
C LEU A 286 -2.05 7.97 -10.41
N SER A 287 -3.33 7.61 -10.47
CA SER A 287 -4.10 7.51 -11.70
C SER A 287 -4.22 8.86 -12.41
N TRP A 288 -4.43 9.94 -11.66
CA TRP A 288 -4.49 11.29 -12.19
C TRP A 288 -3.19 11.71 -12.88
N ASN A 289 -2.06 11.53 -12.21
CA ASN A 289 -0.76 11.86 -12.81
C ASN A 289 -0.39 10.90 -13.95
N SER A 290 -0.82 9.63 -13.87
CA SER A 290 -0.69 8.70 -14.98
C SER A 290 -1.43 9.24 -16.20
N MET A 291 -2.71 9.60 -16.06
CA MET A 291 -3.52 10.20 -17.13
C MET A 291 -2.83 11.43 -17.73
N LEU A 292 -2.40 12.40 -16.90
CA LEU A 292 -1.71 13.60 -17.38
C LEU A 292 -0.43 13.27 -18.16
N LYS A 293 0.32 12.26 -17.71
CA LYS A 293 1.55 11.81 -18.39
C LYS A 293 1.25 11.16 -19.75
N PHE A 294 0.19 10.35 -19.83
CA PHE A 294 -0.20 9.68 -21.07
C PHE A 294 -0.80 10.63 -22.10
N THR A 295 -1.78 11.44 -21.70
CA THR A 295 -2.50 12.32 -22.62
C THR A 295 -1.73 13.59 -22.94
N LYS A 296 -0.81 14.01 -22.05
CA LYS A 296 -0.09 15.28 -22.09
C LYS A 296 -1.01 16.51 -22.13
N VAL A 297 -2.27 16.33 -21.73
CA VAL A 297 -3.26 17.41 -21.68
C VAL A 297 -2.86 18.41 -20.60
N LYS A 298 -3.08 19.70 -20.89
CA LYS A 298 -2.98 20.77 -19.88
C LYS A 298 -4.40 21.10 -19.45
N ILE A 299 -4.71 20.80 -18.20
CA ILE A 299 -6.02 21.11 -17.62
C ILE A 299 -5.97 22.54 -17.10
N GLU A 300 -6.90 23.36 -17.55
CA GLU A 300 -7.06 24.74 -17.12
C GLU A 300 -7.82 24.81 -15.79
N LEU A 301 -7.56 25.86 -15.01
CA LEU A 301 -8.29 26.10 -13.77
C LEU A 301 -9.68 26.64 -14.10
N LEU A 302 -10.68 26.23 -13.33
CA LEU A 302 -12.01 26.86 -13.37
C LEU A 302 -11.89 28.24 -12.73
N MET A 303 -11.89 29.28 -13.56
CA MET A 303 -11.73 30.67 -13.11
C MET A 303 -13.05 31.34 -12.74
N ASP A 304 -14.18 30.76 -13.16
CA ASP A 304 -15.53 31.30 -12.96
C ASP A 304 -16.32 30.38 -12.01
N TYR A 305 -17.01 31.01 -11.06
CA TYR A 305 -17.91 30.35 -10.12
C TYR A 305 -19.04 29.60 -10.82
N ASP A 306 -19.57 30.12 -11.93
CA ASP A 306 -20.66 29.48 -12.68
C ASP A 306 -20.21 28.18 -13.37
N MET A 307 -18.94 28.11 -13.81
CA MET A 307 -18.37 26.88 -14.35
C MET A 307 -18.26 25.80 -13.27
N TYR A 308 -17.85 26.19 -12.06
CA TYR A 308 -17.81 25.27 -10.93
C TYR A 308 -19.20 24.72 -10.60
N LEU A 309 -20.21 25.61 -10.46
CA LEU A 309 -21.59 25.20 -10.20
C LEU A 309 -22.16 24.32 -11.31
N PHE A 310 -21.85 24.61 -12.57
CA PHE A 310 -22.28 23.79 -13.70
C PHE A 310 -21.73 22.36 -13.59
N VAL A 311 -20.43 22.22 -13.29
CA VAL A 311 -19.80 20.91 -13.11
C VAL A 311 -20.40 20.18 -11.90
N GLU A 312 -20.49 20.83 -10.75
CA GLU A 312 -21.03 20.25 -9.51
C GLU A 312 -22.47 19.75 -9.70
N LYS A 313 -23.35 20.58 -10.29
CA LYS A 313 -24.75 20.20 -10.60
C LYS A 313 -24.86 19.08 -11.63
N SER A 314 -23.79 18.80 -12.39
CA SER A 314 -23.75 17.75 -13.41
C SER A 314 -23.16 16.43 -12.91
N ILE A 315 -22.59 16.37 -11.70
CA ILE A 315 -22.07 15.14 -11.12
C ILE A 315 -23.22 14.17 -10.85
N ARG A 316 -23.13 12.95 -11.38
CA ARG A 316 -24.07 11.85 -11.14
C ARG A 316 -23.27 10.63 -10.67
N GLY A 317 -23.82 9.89 -9.71
CA GLY A 317 -23.27 8.59 -9.32
C GLY A 317 -23.64 7.49 -10.32
N GLY A 318 -23.26 6.25 -10.00
CA GLY A 318 -23.73 5.08 -10.74
C GLY A 318 -25.25 4.95 -10.68
N ILE A 319 -25.86 4.51 -11.77
CA ILE A 319 -27.30 4.22 -11.82
C ILE A 319 -27.56 3.04 -10.88
N SER A 320 -28.36 3.27 -9.84
CA SER A 320 -28.90 2.22 -8.99
C SER A 320 -30.40 2.12 -9.23
N GLN A 321 -30.86 1.01 -9.79
CA GLN A 321 -32.27 0.77 -10.11
C GLN A 321 -32.73 -0.55 -9.49
N CYS A 322 -33.66 -0.47 -8.56
CA CYS A 322 -34.44 -1.63 -8.12
C CYS A 322 -35.65 -1.77 -9.06
N SER A 323 -35.51 -2.59 -10.09
CA SER A 323 -36.64 -2.91 -10.98
C SER A 323 -37.61 -3.84 -10.27
N ASN A 324 -38.86 -3.40 -10.09
CA ASN A 324 -39.92 -4.30 -9.67
C ASN A 324 -40.25 -5.22 -10.85
N ARG A 325 -40.26 -6.54 -10.60
CA ARG A 325 -40.81 -7.48 -11.58
C ARG A 325 -42.30 -7.16 -11.74
N TYR A 326 -42.73 -6.77 -12.94
CA TYR A 326 -44.15 -6.61 -13.22
C TYR A 326 -44.78 -8.00 -13.24
N ALA A 327 -45.73 -8.22 -12.34
CA ALA A 327 -46.58 -9.39 -12.35
C ALA A 327 -48.01 -8.90 -12.16
N ARG A 328 -48.91 -9.36 -13.01
CA ARG A 328 -50.34 -9.02 -12.97
C ARG A 328 -51.13 -10.31 -12.86
N ALA A 329 -52.03 -10.38 -11.89
CA ALA A 329 -52.94 -11.50 -11.78
C ALA A 329 -53.90 -11.49 -12.97
N ASN A 330 -54.15 -12.66 -13.54
CA ASN A 330 -55.14 -12.85 -14.59
C ASN A 330 -56.14 -13.88 -14.06
N ASN A 331 -57.22 -13.45 -13.41
CA ASN A 331 -58.25 -14.37 -12.96
C ASN A 331 -59.64 -13.77 -13.14
N LYS A 332 -60.63 -14.65 -13.27
CA LYS A 332 -62.03 -14.31 -13.56
C LYS A 332 -62.72 -13.35 -12.57
N TYR A 333 -62.12 -13.10 -11.41
CA TYR A 333 -62.66 -12.17 -10.42
C TYR A 333 -62.18 -10.73 -10.63
N LEU A 334 -61.23 -10.51 -11.55
CA LEU A 334 -60.71 -9.18 -11.87
C LEU A 334 -61.46 -8.58 -13.07
N PRO A 335 -61.72 -7.26 -13.07
CA PRO A 335 -62.47 -6.59 -14.13
C PRO A 335 -61.77 -6.62 -15.50
N ASN A 336 -60.46 -6.87 -15.50
CA ASN A 336 -59.63 -6.88 -16.71
C ASN A 336 -59.07 -8.28 -17.00
N PHE A 337 -59.90 -9.30 -16.77
CA PHE A 337 -59.58 -10.71 -17.05
C PHE A 337 -59.50 -10.96 -18.56
N GLU A 338 -58.43 -11.63 -19.00
CA GLU A 338 -58.22 -12.02 -20.39
C GLU A 338 -58.36 -13.56 -20.52
N PRO A 339 -59.48 -14.07 -21.08
CA PRO A 339 -59.72 -15.52 -21.19
C PRO A 339 -58.73 -16.25 -22.11
N SER A 340 -58.04 -15.52 -22.99
CA SER A 340 -57.03 -16.06 -23.90
C SER A 340 -55.68 -16.31 -23.22
N GLN A 341 -55.48 -15.82 -21.99
CA GLN A 341 -54.25 -16.01 -21.23
C GLN A 341 -54.46 -16.98 -20.05
N PRO A 342 -53.40 -17.66 -19.58
CA PRO A 342 -53.49 -18.56 -18.43
C PRO A 342 -54.03 -17.85 -17.18
N GLU A 343 -54.84 -18.56 -16.38
CA GLU A 343 -55.27 -18.04 -15.08
C GLU A 343 -54.10 -18.01 -14.08
N PHE A 344 -53.92 -16.87 -13.41
CA PHE A 344 -52.83 -16.63 -12.47
C PHE A 344 -53.31 -15.80 -11.26
N PHE A 345 -52.98 -16.28 -10.05
CA PHE A 345 -53.41 -15.71 -8.77
C PHE A 345 -52.21 -15.29 -7.93
N PHE A 346 -52.37 -14.22 -7.16
CA PHE A 346 -51.44 -13.87 -6.09
C PHE A 346 -52.00 -14.29 -4.73
N ALA A 347 -51.17 -14.93 -3.92
CA ALA A 347 -51.46 -15.17 -2.51
C ALA A 347 -50.57 -14.28 -1.65
N ILE A 348 -51.17 -13.56 -0.69
CA ILE A 348 -50.43 -12.79 0.31
C ILE A 348 -50.46 -13.59 1.61
N PHE A 349 -49.31 -14.07 2.04
CA PHE A 349 -49.15 -14.70 3.34
C PHE A 349 -48.66 -13.64 4.34
N ARG A 350 -49.44 -13.37 5.38
CA ARG A 350 -48.94 -12.60 6.54
C ARG A 350 -48.23 -13.59 7.48
N CYS A 351 -46.92 -13.47 7.63
CA CYS A 351 -46.22 -14.12 8.73
C CYS A 351 -46.63 -13.44 10.05
N GLN A 352 -47.04 -14.23 11.03
CA GLN A 352 -47.19 -13.79 12.43
C GLN A 352 -45.85 -13.84 13.14
#